data_AF-A0A090WAH4-F1
#
_entry.id   AF-A0A090WAH4-F1
#
_cell.length_a   1.000
_cell.length_b   1.000
_cell.length_c   1.000
_cell.angle_alpha   90.00
_cell.angle_beta   90.00
_cell.angle_gamma   90.00
#
_symmetry.space_group_name_H-M   'P 1'
#
loop_
_entity.id
_entity.type
_entity.pdbx_description
1 polymer ?
#
loop_
_entity_poly.entity_id
_entity_poly.type
_entity_poly.pdbx_seq_one_letter_code
_entity_poly.pdbx_strand_id
1 'polypeptide(L)' 'MFSQLHTTAKQRYDKLISEEPELFKNVSLQYIASMLGITPESLSRLRKMN' A
#
# COMPACT_ATOMS: atom_id res chain seq x y z
N MET A 1 -16.69 -21.40 6.77
CA MET A 1 -16.70 -20.21 5.90
C MET A 1 -15.48 -19.38 6.23
N PHE A 2 -14.49 -19.31 5.33
CA PHE A 2 -13.25 -18.57 5.55
C PHE A 2 -13.49 -17.05 5.42
N SER A 3 -14.05 -16.43 6.46
CA SER A 3 -14.24 -14.98 6.55
C SER A 3 -13.00 -14.29 7.13
N GLN A 4 -11.80 -14.65 6.65
CA GLN A 4 -10.52 -14.16 7.20
C GLN A 4 -9.50 -13.74 6.14
N LEU A 5 -9.87 -12.98 5.10
CA LEU A 5 -8.90 -12.44 4.12
C LEU A 5 -9.30 -11.08 3.51
N HIS A 6 -9.87 -10.13 4.25
CA HIS A 6 -10.52 -8.93 3.66
C HIS A 6 -9.79 -7.58 3.82
N THR A 7 -8.47 -7.54 3.98
CA THR A 7 -7.74 -6.25 3.82
C THR A 7 -7.32 -6.07 2.36
N THR A 8 -8.01 -5.20 1.63
CA THR A 8 -7.63 -4.85 0.25
C THR A 8 -6.27 -4.14 0.23
N ALA A 9 -5.59 -4.16 -0.91
CA ALA A 9 -4.35 -3.40 -1.10
C ALA A 9 -4.49 -1.92 -0.74
N LYS A 10 -5.67 -1.34 -1.02
CA LYS A 10 -6.02 0.03 -0.64
C LYS A 10 -6.04 0.20 0.88
N GLN A 11 -6.70 -0.68 1.63
CA GLN A 11 -6.73 -0.57 3.10
C GLN A 11 -5.35 -0.70 3.72
N ARG A 12 -4.51 -1.61 3.20
CA ARG A 12 -3.12 -1.74 3.66
C ARG A 12 -2.29 -0.49 3.34
N TYR A 13 -2.50 0.11 2.16
CA TYR A 13 -1.88 1.38 1.79
C TYR A 13 -2.32 2.51 2.72
N ASP A 14 -3.64 2.70 2.91
CA ASP A 14 -4.23 3.73 3.77
C ASP A 14 -3.71 3.62 5.21
N LYS A 15 -3.63 2.40 5.74
CA LYS A 15 -3.05 2.16 7.06
C LYS A 15 -1.57 2.54 7.11
N LEU A 16 -0.77 2.10 6.13
CA LEU A 16 0.66 2.35 6.11
C LEU A 16 1.00 3.84 5.92
N ILE A 17 0.28 4.57 5.06
CA ILE A 17 0.50 6.01 4.87
C ILE A 17 0.07 6.81 6.10
N SER A 18 -0.94 6.33 6.84
CA SER A 18 -1.40 6.96 8.08
C SER A 18 -0.48 6.70 9.26
N GLU A 19 0.09 5.50 9.37
CA GLU A 19 0.99 5.13 10.48
C GLU A 19 2.42 5.62 10.21
N GLU A 20 2.92 5.46 8.98
CA GLU A 20 4.31 5.73 8.61
C GLU A 20 4.42 6.52 7.29
N PRO A 21 4.00 7.81 7.25
CA PRO A 21 4.09 8.62 6.04
C PRO A 21 5.54 8.87 5.58
N GLU A 22 6.51 8.79 6.49
CA GLU A 22 7.93 9.00 6.19
C GLU A 22 8.54 7.89 5.33
N LEU A 23 7.99 6.67 5.42
CA LEU A 23 8.38 5.54 4.57
C LEU A 23 8.17 5.87 3.09
N PHE A 24 7.07 6.55 2.76
CA PHE A 24 6.77 6.97 1.38
C PHE A 24 7.64 8.11 0.86
N LYS A 25 8.36 8.81 1.75
CA LYS A 25 9.33 9.85 1.40
C LYS A 25 10.74 9.31 1.27
N ASN A 26 11.13 8.36 2.12
CA ASN A 26 12.50 7.83 2.20
C ASN A 26 12.70 6.52 1.43
N VAL A 27 11.63 5.78 1.12
CA VAL A 27 11.69 4.48 0.46
C VAL A 27 11.04 4.56 -0.92
N SER A 28 11.61 3.84 -1.88
CA SER A 28 11.08 3.80 -3.24
C SER A 28 9.76 3.04 -3.31
N LEU A 29 8.89 3.47 -4.23
CA LEU A 29 7.56 2.87 -4.44
C LEU A 29 7.63 1.36 -4.72
N GLN A 30 8.71 0.85 -5.29
CA GLN A 30 8.85 -0.56 -5.60
C GLN A 30 8.92 -1.43 -4.33
N TYR A 31 9.67 -1.00 -3.31
CA TYR A 31 9.73 -1.71 -2.03
C TYR A 31 8.40 -1.68 -1.29
N ILE A 32 7.74 -0.53 -1.29
CA ILE A 32 6.43 -0.36 -0.65
C ILE A 32 5.37 -1.22 -1.36
N ALA A 33 5.43 -1.31 -2.69
CA ALA A 33 4.53 -2.15 -3.47
C ALA A 33 4.73 -3.64 -3.15
N SER A 34 5.99 -4.10 -3.06
CA SER A 34 6.31 -5.45 -2.60
C SER A 34 5.80 -5.73 -1.19
N MET A 35 5.95 -4.79 -0.25
CA MET A 35 5.44 -4.90 1.12
C MET A 35 3.91 -5.01 1.16
N LEU A 36 3.23 -4.25 0.31
CA LEU A 36 1.77 -4.28 0.17
C LEU A 36 1.26 -5.45 -0.69
N GLY A 37 2.16 -6.27 -1.25
CA GLY A 37 1.82 -7.40 -2.11
C GLY A 37 1.09 -6.97 -3.39
N ILE A 38 1.44 -5.81 -3.94
CA ILE A 38 0.90 -5.28 -5.18
C ILE A 38 2.01 -4.87 -6.15
N THR A 39 1.64 -4.62 -7.40
CA THR A 39 2.60 -4.07 -8.36
C THR A 39 2.89 -2.59 -8.04
N PRO A 40 4.10 -2.10 -8.35
CA PRO A 40 4.43 -0.68 -8.22
C PRO A 40 3.49 0.21 -9.06
N GLU A 41 2.94 -0.30 -10.15
CA GLU A 41 1.92 0.39 -10.95
C GLU A 41 0.60 0.55 -10.17
N SER A 42 0.13 -0.51 -9.50
CA SER A 42 -1.06 -0.43 -8.64
C SER A 42 -0.84 0.55 -7.49
N LEU A 43 0.33 0.54 -6.87
CA LEU A 43 0.68 1.51 -5.83
C LEU A 43 0.70 2.95 -6.38
N SER A 44 1.29 3.16 -7.56
CA SER A 44 1.33 4.46 -8.23
C SER A 44 -0.09 4.98 -8.53
N ARG A 45 -0.99 4.09 -8.97
CA ARG A 45 -2.41 4.42 -9.17
C ARG A 45 -3.09 4.82 -7.86
N LEU A 46 -2.89 4.05 -6.77
CA LEU A 46 -3.44 4.38 -5.45
C LEU A 46 -2.96 5.75 -4.95
N ARG A 47 -1.66 6.06 -5.13
CA ARG A 47 -1.08 7.35 -4.73
C ARG A 47 -1.61 8.53 -5.55
N LYS A 48 -1.94 8.32 -6.84
CA LYS A 48 -2.53 9.37 -7.70
C LYS A 48 -4.00 9.62 -7.43
N MET A 49 -4.71 8.64 -6.86
CA MET A 49 -6.15 8.71 -6.62
C MET A 49 -6.51 9.39 -5.28
N ASN A 50 -5.49 9.73 -4.49
CA ASN A 50 -5.59 10.29 -3.15
C ASN A 50 -4.88 11.64 -3.07
#